data_AF-A0AB37ZSQ6-F1
#
_entry.id   AF-A0AB37ZSQ6-F1
#
_cell.length_a   1.000
_cell.length_b   1.000
_cell.length_c   1.000
_cell.angle_alpha   90.00
_cell.angle_beta   90.00
_cell.angle_gamma   90.00
#
_symmetry.space_group_name_H-M   'P 1'
#
loop_
_entity.id
_entity.type
_entity.pdbx_description
1 polymer ?
#
loop_
_entity_poly.entity_id
_entity_poly.type
_entity_poly.pdbx_seq_one_letter_code
_entity_poly.pdbx_strand_id
1 'polypeptide(L)'
;MNPATASRSEIREYVRIDGEALAAFGRAGGNIHQMALDQQDVVEGLLDGLSSEQRNRFNKIYLEEVNATTAKLREDLIRIENPPFETVDISPQPSNVQIEPTSSKGIIVMLGFVVVVMLILYKISS
;
A
#
# COMPACT_ATOMS: atom_id res chain seq x y z
N MET A 1 -14.01 -23.47 4.56
CA MET A 1 -15.25 -22.70 4.33
C MET A 1 -16.34 -23.66 3.90
N ASN A 2 -17.58 -23.50 4.36
CA ASN A 2 -18.71 -24.29 3.84
C ASN A 2 -19.37 -23.56 2.65
N PRO A 3 -19.21 -24.03 1.40
CA PRO A 3 -19.79 -23.39 0.21
C PRO A 3 -21.32 -23.32 0.25
N ALA A 4 -21.99 -24.18 1.02
CA ALA A 4 -23.45 -24.19 1.13
C ALA A 4 -24.00 -22.97 1.88
N THR A 5 -23.22 -22.39 2.78
CA THR A 5 -23.66 -21.32 3.69
C THR A 5 -22.66 -20.17 3.82
N ALA A 6 -21.57 -20.19 3.06
CA ALA A 6 -20.53 -19.17 3.12
C ALA A 6 -21.10 -17.76 2.90
N SER A 7 -20.68 -16.86 3.77
CA SER A 7 -20.92 -15.43 3.65
C SER A 7 -20.10 -14.83 2.50
N ARG A 8 -20.52 -13.66 2.01
CA ARG A 8 -19.75 -12.91 0.98
C ARG A 8 -18.34 -12.58 1.44
N SER A 9 -18.14 -12.28 2.73
CA SER A 9 -16.81 -12.01 3.30
C SER A 9 -15.89 -13.23 3.27
N GLU A 10 -16.42 -14.42 3.57
CA GLU A 10 -15.63 -15.66 3.48
C GLU A 10 -15.26 -15.98 2.04
N ILE A 11 -16.19 -15.79 1.10
CA ILE A 11 -15.93 -15.99 -0.33
C ILE A 11 -14.90 -14.98 -0.85
N ARG A 12 -14.99 -13.71 -0.43
CA ARG A 12 -13.99 -12.69 -0.77
C ARG A 12 -12.61 -13.05 -0.26
N GLU A 13 -12.52 -13.52 0.98
CA GLU A 13 -11.24 -13.92 1.57
C GLU A 13 -10.65 -15.12 0.85
N TYR A 14 -11.51 -16.09 0.46
CA TYR A 14 -11.11 -17.22 -0.37
C TYR A 14 -10.53 -16.75 -1.72
N VAL A 15 -11.24 -15.85 -2.43
CA VAL A 15 -10.75 -15.26 -3.70
C VAL A 15 -9.42 -14.52 -3.51
N ARG A 16 -9.24 -13.80 -2.40
CA ARG A 16 -7.98 -13.10 -2.10
C ARG A 16 -6.81 -14.08 -1.96
N ILE A 17 -7.00 -15.16 -1.19
CA ILE A 17 -5.97 -16.19 -0.98
C ILE A 17 -5.61 -16.87 -2.29
N ASP A 18 -6.61 -17.23 -3.11
CA ASP A 18 -6.37 -17.85 -4.42
C ASP A 18 -5.58 -16.94 -5.36
N GLY A 19 -5.90 -15.64 -5.38
CA GLY A 19 -5.15 -14.64 -6.14
C GLY A 19 -3.71 -14.47 -5.67
N GLU A 20 -3.46 -14.50 -4.35
CA GLU A 20 -2.11 -14.45 -3.78
C GLU A 20 -1.29 -15.69 -4.13
N ALA A 21 -1.92 -16.87 -4.13
CA ALA A 21 -1.29 -18.12 -4.56
C ALA A 21 -0.90 -18.07 -6.04
N LEU A 22 -1.78 -17.58 -6.92
CA LEU A 22 -1.44 -17.37 -8.34
C LEU A 22 -0.25 -16.42 -8.51
N ALA A 23 -0.28 -15.28 -7.82
CA ALA A 23 0.79 -14.30 -7.91
C ALA A 23 2.12 -14.87 -7.39
N ALA A 24 2.10 -15.64 -6.31
CA ALA A 24 3.28 -16.31 -5.76
C ALA A 24 3.83 -17.36 -6.73
N PHE A 25 2.96 -18.20 -7.30
CA PHE A 25 3.35 -19.22 -8.28
C PHE A 25 3.94 -18.60 -9.55
N GLY A 26 3.35 -17.51 -10.05
CA GLY A 26 3.88 -16.74 -11.16
C GLY A 26 5.26 -16.14 -10.88
N ARG A 27 5.46 -15.55 -9.69
CA ARG A 27 6.78 -15.02 -9.27
C ARG A 27 7.87 -16.10 -9.19
N ALA A 28 7.49 -17.34 -8.88
CA ALA A 28 8.40 -18.48 -8.89
C ALA A 28 8.71 -19.02 -10.30
N GLY A 29 8.15 -18.43 -11.35
CA GLY A 29 8.31 -18.89 -12.74
C GLY A 29 7.35 -20.02 -13.13
N GLY A 30 6.35 -20.30 -12.31
CA GLY A 30 5.33 -21.30 -12.58
C GLY A 30 4.36 -20.90 -13.70
N ASN A 31 3.74 -21.89 -14.35
CA ASN A 31 2.72 -21.66 -15.35
C ASN A 31 1.38 -21.26 -14.70
N ILE A 32 1.14 -19.95 -14.59
CA ILE A 32 -0.07 -19.39 -13.98
C ILE A 32 -1.35 -19.95 -14.61
N HIS A 33 -1.36 -20.22 -15.91
CA HIS A 33 -2.54 -20.75 -16.58
C HIS A 33 -2.89 -22.16 -16.09
N GLN A 34 -1.90 -23.02 -15.88
CA GLN A 34 -2.12 -24.37 -15.35
C GLN A 34 -2.58 -24.31 -13.89
N MET A 35 -1.96 -23.46 -13.07
CA MET A 35 -2.39 -23.26 -11.68
C MET A 35 -3.84 -22.73 -11.59
N ALA A 36 -4.25 -21.88 -12.54
CA ALA A 36 -5.62 -21.38 -12.60
C ALA A 36 -6.62 -22.50 -12.96
N LEU A 37 -6.25 -23.45 -13.82
CA LEU A 37 -7.06 -24.64 -14.10
C LEU A 37 -7.15 -25.53 -12.85
N ASP A 38 -6.02 -25.78 -12.19
CA ASP A 38 -6.00 -26.57 -10.95
C ASP A 38 -6.91 -25.96 -9.87
N GLN A 39 -6.93 -24.63 -9.75
CA GLN A 39 -7.84 -23.94 -8.82
C GLN A 39 -9.31 -24.04 -9.25
N GLN A 40 -9.61 -24.05 -10.56
CA GLN A 40 -10.98 -24.28 -11.04
C GLN A 40 -11.45 -25.68 -10.63
N ASP A 41 -10.62 -26.70 -10.79
CA ASP A 41 -10.93 -28.07 -10.37
C ASP A 41 -11.18 -28.16 -8.85
N VAL A 42 -10.40 -27.42 -8.05
CA VAL A 42 -10.61 -27.33 -6.60
C VAL A 42 -11.95 -26.68 -6.26
N VAL A 43 -12.32 -25.60 -6.95
CA VAL A 43 -13.62 -24.94 -6.77
C VAL A 43 -14.76 -25.86 -7.20
N GLU A 44 -14.63 -26.60 -8.30
CA GLU A 44 -15.61 -27.59 -8.72
C GLU A 44 -15.77 -28.71 -7.68
N GLY A 45 -14.66 -29.21 -7.12
CA GLY A 45 -14.67 -30.19 -6.04
C GLY A 45 -15.32 -29.66 -4.76
N LEU A 46 -15.10 -28.37 -4.43
CA LEU A 46 -15.79 -27.71 -3.33
C LEU A 46 -17.31 -27.68 -3.55
N LEU A 47 -17.73 -27.62 -4.81
CA LEU A 47 -19.13 -27.53 -5.20
C LEU A 47 -19.84 -28.89 -5.36
N ASP A 48 -19.11 -29.98 -5.13
CA ASP A 48 -19.66 -31.33 -5.20
C ASP A 48 -20.66 -31.60 -4.07
N GLY A 49 -21.71 -32.38 -4.37
CA GLY A 49 -22.77 -32.70 -3.42
C GLY A 49 -23.73 -31.56 -3.03
N LEU A 50 -23.51 -30.32 -3.47
CA LEU A 50 -24.44 -29.20 -3.26
C LEU A 50 -25.66 -29.25 -4.18
N SER A 51 -26.78 -28.71 -3.71
CA SER A 51 -27.95 -28.48 -4.56
C SER A 51 -27.65 -27.41 -5.62
N SER A 52 -28.40 -27.43 -6.73
CA SER A 52 -28.28 -26.43 -7.81
C SER A 52 -28.40 -25.00 -7.30
N GLU A 53 -29.31 -24.74 -6.36
CA GLU A 53 -29.50 -23.42 -5.76
C GLU A 53 -28.28 -22.97 -4.94
N GLN A 54 -27.73 -23.86 -4.12
CA GLN A 54 -26.54 -23.56 -3.31
C GLN A 54 -25.33 -23.30 -4.20
N ARG A 55 -25.17 -24.11 -5.26
CA ARG A 55 -24.11 -23.98 -6.26
C ARG A 55 -24.20 -22.64 -7.00
N ASN A 56 -25.40 -22.28 -7.47
CA ASN A 56 -25.65 -21.01 -8.14
C ASN A 56 -25.41 -19.80 -7.22
N ARG A 57 -25.81 -19.88 -5.95
CA ARG A 57 -25.57 -18.82 -4.97
C ARG A 57 -24.07 -18.59 -4.76
N PHE A 58 -23.32 -19.68 -4.56
CA PHE A 58 -21.86 -19.59 -4.39
C PHE A 58 -21.20 -19.01 -5.63
N ASN A 59 -21.46 -19.58 -6.81
CA ASN A 59 -20.84 -19.17 -8.07
C ASN A 59 -21.13 -17.71 -8.40
N LYS A 60 -22.35 -17.24 -8.14
CA LYS A 60 -22.70 -15.82 -8.34
C LYS A 60 -21.81 -14.91 -7.49
N ILE A 61 -21.72 -15.18 -6.19
CA ILE A 61 -20.91 -14.33 -5.28
C ILE A 61 -19.43 -14.45 -5.62
N TYR A 62 -18.94 -15.66 -5.86
CA TYR A 62 -17.54 -15.91 -6.24
C TYR A 62 -17.16 -15.13 -7.50
N LEU A 63 -17.98 -15.21 -8.55
CA LEU A 63 -17.73 -14.49 -9.81
C LEU A 63 -17.76 -12.97 -9.63
N GLU A 64 -18.70 -12.45 -8.83
CA GLU A 64 -18.75 -11.02 -8.51
C GLU A 64 -17.47 -10.55 -7.79
N GLU A 65 -16.95 -11.31 -6.83
CA GLU A 65 -15.72 -10.95 -6.09
C GLU A 65 -14.46 -11.11 -6.96
N VAL A 66 -14.38 -12.12 -7.83
CA VAL A 66 -13.29 -12.26 -8.82
C VAL A 66 -13.28 -11.08 -9.80
N ASN A 67 -14.45 -10.70 -10.33
CA ASN A 67 -14.57 -9.57 -11.23
C ASN A 67 -14.21 -8.25 -10.55
N ALA A 68 -14.66 -8.04 -9.31
CA ALA A 68 -14.31 -6.86 -8.53
C ALA A 68 -12.80 -6.77 -8.27
N THR A 69 -12.16 -7.89 -7.92
CA THR A 69 -10.71 -7.96 -7.70
C THR A 69 -9.94 -7.66 -8.98
N THR A 70 -10.39 -8.21 -10.12
CA THR A 70 -9.78 -7.96 -11.43
C THR A 70 -9.93 -6.50 -11.86
N ALA A 71 -11.12 -5.91 -11.66
CA ALA A 71 -11.38 -4.50 -11.96
C ALA A 71 -10.47 -3.58 -11.13
N LYS A 72 -10.34 -3.87 -9.82
CA LYS A 72 -9.43 -3.12 -8.94
C LYS A 72 -7.98 -3.24 -9.38
N LEU A 73 -7.50 -4.45 -9.70
CA LEU A 73 -6.14 -4.65 -10.19
C LEU A 73 -5.86 -3.86 -11.46
N ARG A 74 -6.84 -3.80 -12.38
CA ARG A 74 -6.74 -2.99 -13.59
C ARG A 74 -6.67 -1.51 -13.29
N GLU A 75 -7.49 -1.01 -12.36
CA GLU A 75 -7.43 0.38 -11.90
C GLU A 75 -6.05 0.71 -11.29
N ASP A 76 -5.54 -0.17 -10.43
CA ASP A 76 -4.24 0.00 -9.79
C ASP A 76 -3.09 0.01 -10.82
N LEU A 77 -3.16 -0.86 -11.84
CA LEU A 77 -2.22 -0.85 -12.97
C LEU A 77 -2.27 0.47 -13.75
N ILE A 78 -3.47 0.97 -14.05
CA ILE A 78 -3.64 2.26 -14.75
C ILE A 78 -3.04 3.40 -13.92
N ARG A 79 -3.23 3.39 -12.59
CA ARG A 79 -2.65 4.40 -11.69
C ARG A 79 -1.13 4.33 -11.61
N ILE A 80 -0.53 3.14 -11.74
CA ILE A 80 0.93 2.97 -11.80
C ILE A 80 1.48 3.46 -13.14
N GLU A 81 0.82 3.13 -14.25
CA GLU A 81 1.23 3.52 -15.60
C GLU A 81 1.06 5.02 -15.84
N ASN A 82 -0.03 5.57 -15.33
CA ASN A 82 -0.36 7.00 -15.39
C ASN A 82 -0.53 7.51 -13.96
N PRO A 83 0.59 7.76 -13.24
CA PRO A 83 0.50 8.37 -11.93
C PRO A 83 -0.30 9.68 -12.10
N PRO A 84 -1.38 9.88 -11.31
CA PRO A 84 -2.09 11.14 -11.37
C PRO A 84 -1.06 12.24 -11.16
N PHE A 85 -1.00 13.20 -12.07
CA PHE A 85 -0.33 14.45 -11.79
C PHE A 85 -1.06 14.99 -10.55
N GLU A 86 -0.44 14.88 -9.37
CA GLU A 86 -0.76 15.78 -8.29
C GLU A 86 -0.55 17.16 -8.89
N THR A 87 -1.65 17.78 -9.32
CA THR A 87 -1.70 19.22 -9.43
C THR A 87 -1.49 19.67 -8.00
N VAL A 88 -0.23 19.88 -7.64
CA VAL A 88 0.13 20.71 -6.51
C VAL A 88 -0.66 21.98 -6.76
N ASP A 89 -1.72 22.18 -6.00
CA ASP A 89 -2.46 23.41 -6.01
C ASP A 89 -1.51 24.45 -5.39
N ILE A 90 -0.61 24.98 -6.22
CA ILE A 90 0.16 26.16 -5.92
C ILE A 90 -0.81 27.34 -6.05
N SER A 91 -1.88 27.33 -5.27
CA SER A 91 -2.52 28.55 -4.84
C SER A 91 -1.50 29.18 -3.89
N PRO A 92 -0.84 30.29 -4.27
CA PRO A 92 0.06 30.96 -3.35
C PRO A 92 -0.81 31.51 -2.22
N GLN A 93 -0.97 30.73 -1.15
CA GLN A 93 -1.41 31.30 0.11
C GLN A 93 -0.36 32.34 0.49
N PRO A 94 -0.72 33.64 0.66
CA PRO A 94 0.20 34.59 1.24
C PRO A 94 0.45 34.13 2.68
N SER A 95 1.57 33.43 2.87
CA SER A 95 2.04 33.05 4.19
C SER A 95 2.56 34.33 4.84
N ASN A 96 1.71 34.96 5.65
CA ASN A 96 2.06 36.06 6.52
C ASN A 96 2.93 35.52 7.66
N VAL A 97 4.11 34.99 7.35
CA VAL A 97 5.10 34.62 8.35
C VAL A 97 5.72 35.92 8.84
N GLN A 98 5.18 36.47 9.93
CA GLN A 98 5.89 37.47 10.71
C GLN A 98 7.15 36.80 11.25
N ILE A 99 8.28 37.07 10.60
CA ILE A 99 9.60 36.67 11.11
C ILE A 99 9.88 37.59 12.30
N GLU A 100 9.69 37.09 13.52
CA GLU A 100 10.22 37.76 14.70
C GLU A 100 11.74 37.91 14.53
N PRO A 101 12.30 39.12 14.68
CA PRO A 101 13.74 39.30 14.61
C PRO A 101 14.37 38.55 15.78
N THR A 102 15.13 37.51 15.47
CA THR A 102 15.88 36.71 16.44
C THR A 102 16.73 37.64 17.31
N SER A 103 16.45 37.64 18.61
CA SER A 103 17.09 38.49 19.61
C SER A 103 18.62 38.43 19.51
N SER A 104 19.23 39.58 19.21
CA SER A 104 20.68 39.80 19.01
C SER A 104 21.56 39.47 20.22
N LYS A 105 20.97 39.05 21.34
CA LYS A 105 21.69 38.67 22.56
C LYS A 105 22.47 37.36 22.42
N GLY A 106 22.02 36.41 21.59
CA GLY A 106 22.69 35.11 21.42
C GLY A 106 24.05 35.19 20.72
N ILE A 107 24.19 36.10 19.75
CA ILE A 107 25.42 36.28 18.96
C ILE A 107 26.56 36.86 19.82
N ILE A 108 26.24 37.75 20.76
CA ILE A 108 27.22 38.39 21.65
C ILE A 108 27.83 37.37 22.62
N VAL A 109 27.04 36.42 23.13
CA VAL A 109 27.53 35.36 24.02
C VAL A 109 28.47 34.41 23.31
N MET A 110 28.16 34.02 22.07
CA MET A 110 29.03 33.16 21.26
C MET A 110 30.38 33.82 20.94
N LEU A 111 30.37 35.10 20.53
CA LEU A 111 31.62 35.84 20.26
C LEU A 111 32.50 35.96 21.52
N GLY A 112 31.89 36.23 22.68
CA GLY A 112 32.60 36.28 23.95
C GLY A 112 33.28 34.96 24.30
N PHE A 113 32.59 33.83 24.10
CA PHE A 113 33.14 32.50 24.38
C PHE A 113 34.36 32.17 23.48
N VAL A 114 34.29 32.51 22.19
CA VAL A 114 35.40 32.27 21.25
C VAL A 114 36.65 33.05 21.65
N VAL A 115 36.50 34.32 22.06
CA VAL A 115 37.64 35.15 22.51
C VAL A 115 38.28 34.59 23.79
N VAL A 116 37.47 34.13 24.75
CA VAL A 116 37.98 33.53 26.00
C VAL A 116 38.75 32.25 25.70
N VAL A 117 38.24 31.38 24.83
CA VAL A 117 38.93 30.14 24.42
C VAL A 117 40.26 30.47 23.74
N MET A 118 40.29 31.46 22.85
CA MET A 118 41.51 31.91 22.18
C MET A 118 42.56 32.46 23.17
N LEU A 119 42.16 33.22 24.18
CA LEU A 119 43.07 33.71 25.21
C LEU A 119 43.65 32.59 26.07
N ILE A 120 42.85 31.58 26.41
CA ILE A 120 43.32 30.40 27.14
C ILE A 120 44.34 29.64 26.30
N LEU A 121 44.05 29.39 25.03
CA LEU A 121 44.98 28.70 24.12
C LEU A 121 46.28 29.48 23.91
N TYR A 122 46.20 30.80 23.75
CA TYR A 122 47.37 31.66 23.62
C TYR A 122 48.26 31.59 24.87
N LYS A 123 47.67 31.62 26.07
CA LYS A 123 48.42 31.56 27.33
C LYS A 123 49.03 30.18 27.60
N ILE A 124 48.47 29.11 27.06
CA ILE A 124 49.04 27.75 27.14
C ILE A 124 50.20 27.58 26.13
N SER A 125 50.16 28.31 25.02
CA SER A 125 51.16 28.22 23.94
C SER A 125 52.35 29.20 24.10
N SER A 126 52.35 30.05 25.12
CA SER A 126 53.43 30.98 25.48
C SER A 126 54.11 30.56 26.78
#